data_AF-A0A2N8RWD5-F1
#
_entry.id   AF-A0A2N8RWD5-F1
#
_cell.length_a   1.000
_cell.length_b   1.000
_cell.length_c   1.000
_cell.angle_alpha   90.00
_cell.angle_beta   90.00
_cell.angle_gamma   90.00
#
_symmetry.space_group_name_H-M   'P 1'
#
loop_
_entity.id
_entity.type
_entity.pdbx_description
1 polymer ?
#
loop_
_entity_poly.entity_id
_entity_poly.type
_entity_poly.pdbx_seq_one_letter_code
_entity_poly.pdbx_strand_id
1 'polypeptide(L)'
;KTLSSPGGGGYNELRIEDRKGAEQIYVHAQRDWDENIEHDQKSRVGHERHDTVEANSYSEFRAEEHLTVAGDRKVEVKPDDHLTIGQTQHIKLGTAQLTKAGREIHLKAGQKMVIEAGIELTLKAGGSFIKLDPGGITVSGPLARINAGGAPGKGSGIKIKPPVLPGIADRDKAGSLLEQVSASPLNRKKKVKRMMNFSG
;
A
#
# COMPACT_ATOMS: atom_id res chain seq x y z
N LYS A 1 -9.67 11.39 26.39
CA LYS A 1 -10.80 11.34 25.44
C LYS A 1 -11.39 12.75 25.28
N THR A 2 -11.62 13.22 24.06
CA THR A 2 -12.22 14.53 23.74
C THR A 2 -13.67 14.37 23.26
N LEU A 3 -14.38 15.48 23.02
CA LEU A 3 -15.70 15.49 22.40
C LEU A 3 -15.69 16.49 21.25
N SER A 4 -16.12 16.07 20.05
CA SER A 4 -16.23 16.95 18.88
C SER A 4 -17.20 18.11 19.14
N SER A 5 -16.94 19.27 18.52
CA SER A 5 -17.75 20.49 18.67
C SER A 5 -17.77 21.28 17.36
N PRO A 6 -18.87 22.00 17.04
CA PRO A 6 -20.15 22.07 17.75
C PRO A 6 -21.05 20.85 17.50
N GLY A 7 -22.08 20.65 18.35
CA GLY A 7 -23.11 19.63 18.15
C GLY A 7 -22.66 18.18 18.33
N GLY A 8 -21.71 17.94 19.24
CA GLY A 8 -20.88 16.73 19.32
C GLY A 8 -21.56 15.37 19.11
N GLY A 9 -20.79 14.45 18.52
CA GLY A 9 -21.16 13.04 18.26
C GLY A 9 -19.94 12.15 17.94
N GLY A 10 -18.72 12.65 18.17
CA GLY A 10 -17.45 11.98 17.90
C GLY A 10 -16.39 12.31 18.94
N TYR A 11 -15.25 11.62 18.92
CA TYR A 11 -14.19 11.80 19.92
C TYR A 11 -12.81 11.45 19.37
N ASN A 12 -11.77 12.06 19.93
CA ASN A 12 -10.39 11.57 19.80
C ASN A 12 -9.94 10.99 21.14
N GLU A 13 -9.12 9.94 21.12
CA GLU A 13 -8.69 9.25 22.34
C GLU A 13 -7.26 8.74 22.23
N LEU A 14 -6.48 9.00 23.27
CA LEU A 14 -5.26 8.26 23.60
C LEU A 14 -5.52 7.62 24.96
N ARG A 15 -5.39 6.30 25.04
CA ARG A 15 -5.59 5.52 26.27
C ARG A 15 -4.41 4.57 26.48
N ILE A 16 -3.95 4.47 27.72
CA ILE A 16 -2.88 3.58 28.15
C ILE A 16 -3.46 2.70 29.26
N GLU A 17 -3.40 1.38 29.08
CA GLU A 17 -3.76 0.34 30.05
C GLU A 17 -2.49 -0.34 30.54
N ASP A 18 -2.28 -0.34 31.86
CA ASP A 18 -1.05 -0.81 32.51
C ASP A 18 -1.28 -2.08 33.36
N ARG A 19 -2.47 -2.68 33.30
CA ARG A 19 -2.73 -3.95 33.97
C ARG A 19 -1.84 -5.04 33.38
N LYS A 20 -0.98 -5.59 34.23
CA LYS A 20 -0.04 -6.66 33.89
C LYS A 20 -0.69 -7.79 33.08
N GLY A 21 -0.14 -8.07 31.91
CA GLY A 21 -0.60 -9.11 30.98
C GLY A 21 -1.81 -8.72 30.12
N ALA A 22 -2.26 -7.48 30.19
CA ALA A 22 -3.35 -6.91 29.40
C ALA A 22 -3.02 -5.47 28.95
N GLU A 23 -1.74 -5.13 28.88
CA GLU A 23 -1.26 -3.79 28.55
C GLU A 23 -1.69 -3.38 27.13
N GLN A 24 -2.11 -2.13 26.96
CA GLN A 24 -2.56 -1.63 25.67
C GLN A 24 -2.38 -0.12 25.56
N ILE A 25 -1.90 0.32 24.40
CA ILE A 25 -2.06 1.70 23.94
C ILE A 25 -3.14 1.71 22.86
N TYR A 26 -4.17 2.54 23.03
CA TYR A 26 -5.23 2.76 22.06
C TYR A 26 -5.21 4.21 21.59
N VAL A 27 -5.13 4.40 20.27
CA VAL A 27 -5.20 5.69 19.61
C VAL A 27 -6.42 5.69 18.69
N HIS A 28 -7.27 6.71 18.82
CA HIS A 28 -8.44 6.91 17.99
C HIS A 28 -8.48 8.35 17.49
N ALA A 29 -8.53 8.50 16.16
CA ALA A 29 -8.81 9.75 15.48
C ALA A 29 -10.20 9.67 14.83
N GLN A 30 -11.05 10.65 15.11
CA GLN A 30 -12.44 10.68 14.62
C GLN A 30 -12.52 10.96 13.11
N ARG A 31 -11.51 11.64 12.54
CA ARG A 31 -11.52 12.12 11.17
C ARG A 31 -10.18 11.84 10.49
N ASP A 32 -9.20 12.69 10.72
CA ASP A 32 -7.87 12.59 10.09
C ASP A 32 -6.82 12.31 11.16
N TRP A 33 -5.81 11.51 10.80
CA TRP A 33 -4.60 11.30 11.59
C TRP A 33 -3.40 11.57 10.68
N ASP A 34 -2.67 12.64 11.01
CA ASP A 34 -1.44 13.01 10.34
C ASP A 34 -0.25 12.73 11.26
N GLU A 35 0.70 11.93 10.79
CA GLU A 35 1.96 11.66 11.47
C GLU A 35 3.09 12.28 10.66
N ASN A 36 3.76 13.29 11.22
CA ASN A 36 4.89 13.94 10.57
C ASN A 36 6.18 13.70 11.38
N ILE A 37 7.15 13.01 10.77
CA ILE A 37 8.44 12.70 11.38
C ILE A 37 9.54 13.37 10.56
N GLU A 38 10.17 14.40 11.13
CA GLU A 38 11.23 15.20 10.47
C GLU A 38 12.59 14.49 10.38
N HIS A 39 12.73 13.32 11.01
CA HIS A 39 13.97 12.56 11.06
C HIS A 39 13.69 11.06 10.96
N ASP A 40 13.90 10.29 12.03
CA ASP A 40 13.78 8.83 11.99
C ASP A 40 12.48 8.34 12.61
N GLN A 41 11.73 7.49 11.87
CA GLN A 41 10.68 6.64 12.43
C GLN A 41 11.23 5.21 12.57
N LYS A 42 11.12 4.61 13.76
CA LYS A 42 11.48 3.20 14.01
C LYS A 42 10.29 2.49 14.63
N SER A 43 9.87 1.38 14.02
CA SER A 43 8.78 0.54 14.53
C SER A 43 9.25 -0.89 14.71
N ARG A 44 9.03 -1.44 15.91
CA ARG A 44 9.30 -2.85 16.23
C ARG A 44 8.05 -3.44 16.85
N VAL A 45 7.43 -4.38 16.14
CA VAL A 45 6.29 -5.14 16.64
C VAL A 45 6.79 -6.52 17.08
N GLY A 46 6.59 -6.86 18.36
CA GLY A 46 7.11 -8.11 18.93
C GLY A 46 6.34 -9.38 18.53
N HIS A 47 5.17 -9.21 17.93
CA HIS A 47 4.31 -10.30 17.47
C HIS A 47 3.71 -9.93 16.11
N GLU A 48 2.43 -9.57 16.05
CA GLU A 48 1.70 -9.36 14.80
C GLU A 48 1.35 -7.89 14.56
N ARG A 49 1.40 -7.48 13.29
CA ARG A 49 0.86 -6.21 12.79
C ARG A 49 -0.30 -6.52 11.86
N HIS A 50 -1.43 -5.86 12.09
CA HIS A 50 -2.60 -5.92 11.22
C HIS A 50 -2.90 -4.52 10.72
N ASP A 51 -2.89 -4.33 9.39
CA ASP A 51 -3.27 -3.08 8.75
C ASP A 51 -4.52 -3.33 7.91
N THR A 52 -5.53 -2.47 8.04
CA THR A 52 -6.74 -2.51 7.21
C THR A 52 -7.02 -1.10 6.71
N VAL A 53 -7.07 -0.95 5.38
CA VAL A 53 -7.38 0.31 4.70
C VAL A 53 -8.58 0.04 3.81
N GLU A 54 -9.71 0.70 4.08
CA GLU A 54 -10.96 0.44 3.35
C GLU A 54 -10.97 0.99 1.93
N ALA A 55 -10.17 2.03 1.68
CA ALA A 55 -10.04 2.69 0.40
C ALA A 55 -8.62 2.52 -0.15
N ASN A 56 -7.97 3.62 -0.55
CA ASN A 56 -6.68 3.58 -1.20
C ASN A 56 -5.53 3.70 -0.19
N SER A 57 -4.46 2.94 -0.41
CA SER A 57 -3.16 3.14 0.23
C SER A 57 -2.16 3.62 -0.82
N TYR A 58 -1.44 4.69 -0.50
CA TYR A 58 -0.39 5.24 -1.36
C TYR A 58 0.92 5.27 -0.59
N SER A 59 2.01 4.88 -1.25
CA SER A 59 3.36 4.96 -0.67
C SER A 59 4.33 5.47 -1.74
N GLU A 60 5.12 6.47 -1.40
CA GLU A 60 6.22 6.97 -2.22
C GLU A 60 7.51 6.83 -1.41
N PHE A 61 8.44 6.04 -1.92
CA PHE A 61 9.80 5.95 -1.40
C PHE A 61 10.73 6.66 -2.38
N ARG A 62 11.35 7.76 -1.93
CA ARG A 62 12.23 8.59 -2.79
C ARG A 62 13.63 8.02 -2.99
N ALA A 63 13.96 6.98 -2.24
CA ALA A 63 15.23 6.28 -2.30
C ALA A 63 14.96 4.78 -2.35
N GLU A 64 15.63 4.00 -1.50
CA GLU A 64 15.57 2.55 -1.54
C GLU A 64 14.47 1.99 -0.62
N GLU A 65 13.80 0.94 -1.09
CA GLU A 65 12.99 0.06 -0.27
C GLU A 65 13.68 -1.31 -0.22
N HIS A 66 13.94 -1.80 1.00
CA HIS A 66 14.48 -3.14 1.23
C HIS A 66 13.42 -3.96 1.97
N LEU A 67 12.92 -5.00 1.31
CA LEU A 67 11.93 -5.92 1.90
C LEU A 67 12.51 -7.33 2.00
N THR A 68 12.61 -7.83 3.23
CA THR A 68 12.94 -9.24 3.49
C THR A 68 11.74 -9.92 4.14
N VAL A 69 11.26 -10.99 3.49
CA VAL A 69 10.21 -11.86 4.05
C VAL A 69 10.81 -13.25 4.18
N ALA A 70 10.96 -13.71 5.43
CA ALA A 70 11.59 -15.01 5.71
C ALA A 70 10.64 -16.19 5.47
N GLY A 71 9.33 -15.97 5.63
CA GLY A 71 8.29 -16.93 5.33
C GLY A 71 7.62 -16.69 3.99
N ASP A 72 6.39 -17.18 3.86
CA ASP A 72 5.59 -16.99 2.66
C ASP A 72 5.16 -15.54 2.48
N ARG A 73 5.25 -15.04 1.25
CA ARG A 73 4.53 -13.83 0.80
C ARG A 73 3.36 -14.26 -0.07
N LYS A 74 2.13 -13.99 0.38
CA LYS A 74 0.89 -14.26 -0.36
C LYS A 74 0.28 -12.95 -0.82
N VAL A 75 -0.06 -12.84 -2.10
CA VAL A 75 -0.64 -11.64 -2.71
C VAL A 75 -1.80 -12.07 -3.60
N GLU A 76 -2.97 -11.45 -3.40
CA GLU A 76 -4.12 -11.57 -4.29
C GLU A 76 -4.42 -10.19 -4.88
N VAL A 77 -4.38 -10.09 -6.21
CA VAL A 77 -4.79 -8.88 -6.94
C VAL A 77 -6.01 -9.24 -7.77
N LYS A 78 -7.13 -8.58 -7.51
CA LYS A 78 -8.41 -8.89 -8.17
C LYS A 78 -8.57 -8.23 -9.53
N PRO A 79 -8.34 -6.91 -9.70
CA PRO A 79 -8.57 -6.25 -10.98
C PRO A 79 -7.39 -6.45 -11.94
N ASP A 80 -6.29 -5.71 -11.74
CA ASP A 80 -5.12 -5.70 -12.60
C ASP A 80 -3.87 -5.53 -11.73
N ASP A 81 -2.78 -6.22 -12.07
CA ASP A 81 -1.44 -5.97 -11.52
C ASP A 81 -0.54 -5.35 -12.59
N HIS A 82 0.11 -4.24 -12.27
CA HIS A 82 0.95 -3.48 -13.18
C HIS A 82 2.36 -3.32 -12.58
N LEU A 83 3.36 -3.88 -13.26
CA LEU A 83 4.77 -3.73 -12.90
C LEU A 83 5.53 -3.02 -14.00
N THR A 84 6.19 -1.91 -13.67
CA THR A 84 7.12 -1.21 -14.56
C THR A 84 8.48 -1.17 -13.89
N ILE A 85 9.48 -1.74 -14.57
CA ILE A 85 10.88 -1.70 -14.14
C ILE A 85 11.62 -0.80 -15.13
N GLY A 86 12.19 0.30 -14.62
CA GLY A 86 12.87 1.29 -15.48
C GLY A 86 14.18 0.78 -16.09
N GLN A 87 14.81 -0.22 -15.46
CA GLN A 87 16.10 -0.79 -15.89
C GLN A 87 16.01 -2.32 -15.89
N THR A 88 16.46 -2.99 -14.82
CA THR A 88 16.65 -4.45 -14.80
C THR A 88 15.79 -5.12 -13.74
N GLN A 89 15.17 -6.24 -14.10
CA GLN A 89 14.51 -7.14 -13.17
C GLN A 89 15.33 -8.44 -13.05
N HIS A 90 15.72 -8.80 -11.83
CA HIS A 90 16.32 -10.11 -11.55
C HIS A 90 15.30 -11.00 -10.84
N ILE A 91 15.10 -12.21 -11.35
CA ILE A 91 14.23 -13.22 -10.75
C ILE A 91 15.05 -14.50 -10.61
N LYS A 92 15.20 -14.98 -9.37
CA LYS A 92 15.81 -16.27 -9.07
C LYS A 92 14.82 -17.10 -8.27
N LEU A 93 14.56 -18.32 -8.73
CA LEU A 93 13.62 -19.25 -8.12
C LEU A 93 14.36 -20.53 -7.76
N GLY A 94 14.05 -21.09 -6.60
CA GLY A 94 14.68 -22.33 -6.13
C GLY A 94 14.09 -23.60 -6.74
N THR A 95 12.84 -23.54 -7.23
CA THR A 95 12.11 -24.75 -7.66
C THR A 95 11.36 -24.54 -8.97
N ALA A 96 10.37 -23.65 -9.04
CA ALA A 96 9.55 -23.51 -10.24
C ALA A 96 8.97 -22.09 -10.41
N GLN A 97 8.74 -21.72 -11.67
CA GLN A 97 7.85 -20.64 -12.07
C GLN A 97 6.64 -21.26 -12.77
N LEU A 98 5.44 -21.04 -12.22
CA LEU A 98 4.20 -21.57 -12.80
C LEU A 98 3.32 -20.39 -13.22
N THR A 99 3.02 -20.30 -14.52
CA THR A 99 2.20 -19.21 -15.08
C THR A 99 1.03 -19.78 -15.87
N LYS A 100 -0.18 -19.40 -15.49
CA LYS A 100 -1.42 -19.72 -16.22
C LYS A 100 -2.13 -18.44 -16.58
N ALA A 101 -2.45 -18.26 -17.86
CA ALA A 101 -3.24 -17.14 -18.34
C ALA A 101 -4.52 -17.64 -19.03
N GLY A 102 -5.62 -16.92 -18.85
CA GLY A 102 -6.90 -17.27 -19.48
C GLY A 102 -6.94 -17.00 -20.98
N ARG A 103 -6.21 -15.98 -21.46
CA ARG A 103 -6.23 -15.56 -22.87
C ARG A 103 -4.86 -15.61 -23.54
N GLU A 104 -3.84 -15.01 -22.96
CA GLU A 104 -2.54 -14.85 -23.62
C GLU A 104 -1.40 -14.72 -22.61
N ILE A 105 -0.25 -15.31 -22.94
CA ILE A 105 1.06 -14.93 -22.41
C ILE A 105 1.87 -14.40 -23.60
N HIS A 106 2.23 -13.12 -23.59
CA HIS A 106 2.99 -12.49 -24.66
C HIS A 106 4.39 -12.09 -24.17
N LEU A 107 5.41 -12.82 -24.64
CA LEU A 107 6.82 -12.53 -24.36
C LEU A 107 7.44 -11.84 -25.57
N LYS A 108 7.87 -10.59 -25.40
CA LYS A 108 8.52 -9.80 -26.45
C LYS A 108 9.83 -9.22 -25.94
N ALA A 109 10.92 -9.49 -26.65
CA ALA A 109 12.20 -8.85 -26.46
C ALA A 109 12.55 -7.97 -27.68
N GLY A 110 13.15 -6.81 -27.44
CA GLY A 110 13.52 -5.89 -28.53
C GLY A 110 14.70 -6.39 -29.37
N GLN A 111 15.71 -6.97 -28.73
CA GLN A 111 16.95 -7.41 -29.40
C GLN A 111 17.15 -8.94 -29.34
N LYS A 112 17.08 -9.53 -28.13
CA LYS A 112 17.43 -10.94 -27.91
C LYS A 112 16.53 -11.57 -26.85
N MET A 113 16.12 -12.80 -27.12
CA MET A 113 15.50 -13.71 -26.17
C MET A 113 16.28 -15.02 -26.18
N VAL A 114 16.62 -15.53 -25.01
CA VAL A 114 17.29 -16.83 -24.83
C VAL A 114 16.50 -17.62 -23.82
N ILE A 115 16.17 -18.86 -24.17
CA ILE A 115 15.47 -19.81 -23.32
C ILE A 115 16.36 -21.04 -23.27
N GLU A 116 16.90 -21.34 -22.10
CA GLU A 116 17.79 -22.47 -21.85
C GLU A 116 17.13 -23.42 -20.86
N ALA A 117 17.26 -24.71 -21.12
CA ALA A 117 16.83 -25.77 -20.21
C ALA A 117 17.95 -26.80 -20.09
N GLY A 118 18.18 -27.31 -18.89
CA GLY A 118 19.30 -28.22 -18.64
C GLY A 118 19.10 -29.64 -19.20
N ILE A 119 17.86 -30.13 -19.22
CA ILE A 119 17.54 -31.50 -19.66
C ILE A 119 16.55 -31.50 -20.80
N GLU A 120 15.44 -30.78 -20.67
CA GLU A 120 14.39 -30.79 -21.67
C GLU A 120 13.76 -29.40 -21.84
N LEU A 121 13.55 -28.98 -23.08
CA LEU A 121 12.68 -27.87 -23.44
C LEU A 121 11.56 -28.37 -24.34
N THR A 122 10.31 -28.21 -23.91
CA THR A 122 9.13 -28.66 -24.67
C THR A 122 8.17 -27.49 -24.93
N LEU A 123 7.77 -27.34 -26.20
CA LEU A 123 6.76 -26.40 -26.67
C LEU A 123 5.59 -27.21 -27.24
N LYS A 124 4.40 -27.12 -26.64
CA LYS A 124 3.23 -27.90 -27.05
C LYS A 124 2.04 -26.99 -27.33
N ALA A 125 1.33 -27.26 -28.43
CA ALA A 125 0.10 -26.57 -28.79
C ALA A 125 -0.86 -27.54 -29.50
N GLY A 126 -2.07 -27.69 -28.96
CA GLY A 126 -3.02 -28.69 -29.45
C GLY A 126 -2.40 -30.10 -29.47
N GLY A 127 -2.49 -30.77 -30.61
CA GLY A 127 -1.88 -32.09 -30.84
C GLY A 127 -0.41 -32.07 -31.29
N SER A 128 0.21 -30.89 -31.44
CA SER A 128 1.58 -30.75 -31.96
C SER A 128 2.56 -30.35 -30.85
N PHE A 129 3.83 -30.73 -31.00
CA PHE A 129 4.90 -30.30 -30.10
C PHE A 129 6.27 -30.22 -30.77
N ILE A 130 7.15 -29.44 -30.14
CA ILE A 130 8.60 -29.43 -30.36
C ILE A 130 9.25 -29.75 -29.02
N LYS A 131 10.20 -30.70 -29.01
CA LYS A 131 10.96 -31.08 -27.83
C LYS A 131 12.45 -31.06 -28.14
N LEU A 132 13.24 -30.48 -27.24
CA LEU A 132 14.69 -30.51 -27.25
C LEU A 132 15.14 -31.29 -26.01
N ASP A 133 15.97 -32.31 -26.20
CA ASP A 133 16.54 -33.14 -25.13
C ASP A 133 17.93 -33.67 -25.56
N PRO A 134 18.65 -34.48 -24.75
CA PRO A 134 19.96 -35.00 -25.14
C PRO A 134 19.97 -35.86 -26.42
N GLY A 135 18.81 -36.36 -26.87
CA GLY A 135 18.64 -37.10 -28.12
C GLY A 135 18.48 -36.21 -29.36
N GLY A 136 18.34 -34.88 -29.18
CA GLY A 136 18.24 -33.91 -30.26
C GLY A 136 16.92 -33.14 -30.28
N ILE A 137 16.45 -32.77 -31.48
CA ILE A 137 15.22 -32.00 -31.68
C ILE A 137 14.14 -32.92 -32.27
N THR A 138 13.04 -33.10 -31.54
CA THR A 138 11.83 -33.79 -32.02
C THR A 138 10.78 -32.77 -32.42
N VAL A 139 10.23 -32.91 -33.64
CA VAL A 139 9.08 -32.12 -34.12
C VAL A 139 7.97 -33.09 -34.50
N SER A 140 6.81 -32.96 -33.87
CA SER A 140 5.69 -33.89 -34.07
C SER A 140 4.37 -33.14 -34.25
N GLY A 141 3.61 -33.52 -35.27
CA GLY A 141 2.29 -32.99 -35.60
C GLY A 141 1.83 -33.47 -36.99
N PRO A 142 0.56 -33.24 -37.38
CA PRO A 142 0.04 -33.69 -38.67
C PRO A 142 0.78 -33.11 -39.89
N LEU A 143 1.31 -31.90 -39.78
CA LEU A 143 2.09 -31.22 -40.82
C LEU A 143 3.15 -30.32 -40.17
N ALA A 144 4.40 -30.46 -40.62
CA ALA A 144 5.49 -29.54 -40.28
C ALA A 144 5.94 -28.82 -41.56
N ARG A 145 5.80 -27.49 -41.58
CA ARG A 145 6.28 -26.64 -42.68
C ARG A 145 7.62 -26.02 -42.29
N ILE A 146 8.67 -26.38 -43.03
CA ILE A 146 10.03 -25.85 -42.83
C ILE A 146 10.40 -25.06 -44.08
N ASN A 147 10.81 -23.80 -43.90
CA ASN A 147 11.10 -22.87 -45.01
C ASN A 147 9.95 -22.66 -46.02
N ALA A 148 8.71 -22.93 -45.61
CA ALA A 148 7.53 -22.56 -46.37
C ALA A 148 7.00 -21.22 -45.84
N GLY A 149 6.62 -20.28 -46.73
CA GLY A 149 6.19 -18.93 -46.34
C GLY A 149 5.00 -18.88 -45.36
N GLY A 150 4.65 -17.67 -44.89
CA GLY A 150 3.57 -17.44 -43.94
C GLY A 150 3.72 -16.10 -43.18
N ALA A 151 2.81 -15.84 -42.24
CA ALA A 151 2.89 -14.68 -41.33
C ALA A 151 2.81 -15.14 -39.85
N PRO A 152 3.60 -14.56 -38.94
CA PRO A 152 3.54 -14.89 -37.51
C PRO A 152 2.26 -14.36 -36.85
N GLY A 153 1.91 -14.95 -35.70
CA GLY A 153 0.89 -14.38 -34.81
C GLY A 153 1.30 -13.00 -34.26
N LYS A 154 0.32 -12.21 -33.79
CA LYS A 154 0.52 -10.91 -33.16
C LYS A 154 0.02 -10.95 -31.72
N GLY A 155 0.86 -10.57 -30.76
CA GLY A 155 0.45 -10.44 -29.36
C GLY A 155 -0.24 -9.12 -29.06
N SER A 156 -1.02 -9.03 -27.96
CA SER A 156 -1.89 -7.88 -27.68
C SER A 156 -1.17 -6.57 -27.30
N GLY A 157 0.15 -6.62 -27.09
CA GLY A 157 0.94 -5.51 -26.55
C GLY A 157 0.71 -5.25 -25.06
N ILE A 158 1.47 -4.31 -24.49
CA ILE A 158 1.45 -3.96 -23.05
C ILE A 158 0.58 -2.70 -22.84
N LYS A 159 -0.31 -2.71 -21.84
CA LYS A 159 -1.16 -1.58 -21.45
C LYS A 159 -0.98 -1.25 -19.96
N ILE A 160 0.17 -0.68 -19.60
CA ILE A 160 0.51 -0.31 -18.22
C ILE A 160 -0.32 0.90 -17.76
N LYS A 161 -0.83 0.85 -16.53
CA LYS A 161 -1.33 2.02 -15.80
C LYS A 161 -0.27 2.44 -14.77
N PRO A 162 0.20 3.70 -14.76
CA PRO A 162 1.20 4.16 -13.80
C PRO A 162 0.60 4.31 -12.38
N PRO A 163 1.41 4.21 -11.33
CA PRO A 163 0.97 4.49 -9.97
C PRO A 163 0.60 5.97 -9.79
N VAL A 164 -0.30 6.24 -8.85
CA VAL A 164 -0.66 7.58 -8.41
C VAL A 164 0.14 7.92 -7.16
N LEU A 165 0.67 9.13 -7.06
CA LEU A 165 1.45 9.57 -5.91
C LEU A 165 0.56 9.83 -4.68
N PRO A 166 1.06 9.61 -3.45
CA PRO A 166 0.39 10.06 -2.24
C PRO A 166 0.11 11.56 -2.26
N GLY A 167 -1.02 11.97 -1.67
CA GLY A 167 -1.30 13.37 -1.39
C GLY A 167 -0.40 13.93 -0.28
N ILE A 168 -0.36 15.26 -0.16
CA ILE A 168 0.29 15.94 0.97
C ILE A 168 -0.55 15.78 2.25
N ALA A 169 0.11 15.56 3.38
CA ALA A 169 -0.55 15.35 4.68
C ALA A 169 -1.24 16.62 5.23
N ASP A 170 -0.97 17.83 4.71
CA ASP A 170 -1.65 19.03 5.22
C ASP A 170 -1.80 20.18 4.19
N ARG A 171 -2.98 20.81 4.20
CA ARG A 171 -3.29 22.17 3.67
C ARG A 171 -4.22 22.95 4.60
N ASP A 172 -4.54 22.45 5.79
CA ASP A 172 -5.47 23.11 6.70
C ASP A 172 -4.72 24.08 7.61
N LYS A 173 -5.21 25.33 7.65
CA LYS A 173 -4.77 26.30 8.65
C LYS A 173 -5.13 25.74 10.03
N ALA A 174 -4.13 25.61 10.89
CA ALA A 174 -4.35 25.36 12.32
C ALA A 174 -5.50 26.23 12.84
N GLY A 175 -6.46 25.58 13.52
CA GLY A 175 -7.56 26.28 14.17
C GLY A 175 -7.03 27.38 15.08
N SER A 176 -7.68 28.54 15.08
CA SER A 176 -7.25 29.67 15.92
C SER A 176 -7.23 29.25 17.39
N LEU A 177 -6.16 29.62 18.09
CA LEU A 177 -6.04 29.45 19.54
C LEU A 177 -7.33 29.91 20.21
N LEU A 178 -7.90 29.07 21.09
CA LEU A 178 -9.05 29.45 21.90
C LEU A 178 -8.73 30.76 22.63
N GLU A 179 -9.58 31.76 22.44
CA GLU A 179 -9.45 33.06 23.09
C GLU A 179 -9.36 32.82 24.60
N GLN A 180 -8.24 33.26 25.20
CA GLN A 180 -7.99 33.11 26.62
C GLN A 180 -9.13 33.81 27.35
N VAL A 181 -9.98 33.05 28.05
CA VAL A 181 -11.02 33.62 28.91
C VAL A 181 -10.30 34.46 29.97
N SER A 182 -10.27 35.77 29.76
CA SER A 182 -9.78 36.70 30.76
C SER A 182 -10.60 36.50 32.03
N ALA A 183 -9.91 36.25 33.14
CA ALA A 183 -10.54 36.10 34.44
C ALA A 183 -11.41 37.33 34.70
N SER A 184 -12.73 37.12 34.79
CA SER A 184 -13.67 38.18 35.14
C SER A 184 -13.24 38.77 36.48
N PRO A 185 -13.05 40.10 36.60
CA PRO A 185 -12.74 40.69 37.88
C PRO A 185 -13.93 40.48 38.83
N LEU A 186 -13.63 39.97 40.04
CA LEU A 186 -14.62 39.87 41.12
C LEU A 186 -15.36 41.21 41.26
N ASN A 187 -16.66 41.16 41.01
CA ASN A 187 -17.58 42.27 41.16
C ASN A 187 -17.52 42.77 42.62
N ARG A 188 -16.80 43.88 42.87
CA ARG A 188 -16.81 44.56 44.17
C ARG A 188 -18.22 45.05 44.43
N LYS A 189 -18.90 44.41 45.40
CA LYS A 189 -20.21 44.78 45.94
C LYS A 189 -20.37 46.30 46.02
N LYS A 190 -21.39 46.83 45.33
CA LYS A 190 -21.90 48.20 45.53
C LYS A 190 -22.17 48.41 47.03
N LYS A 191 -21.46 49.35 47.67
CA LYS A 191 -21.84 49.89 48.97
C LYS A 191 -23.19 50.61 48.81
N VAL A 192 -24.26 49.99 49.29
CA VAL A 192 -25.55 50.67 49.50
C VAL A 192 -25.39 51.59 50.71
N LYS A 193 -25.39 52.90 50.49
CA LYS A 193 -25.47 53.90 51.56
C LYS A 193 -26.91 53.90 52.07
N ARG A 194 -27.19 53.21 53.18
CA ARG A 194 -28.46 53.40 53.92
C ARG A 194 -28.37 54.72 54.68
N MET A 195 -29.20 55.69 54.30
CA MET A 195 -29.52 56.85 55.14
C MET A 195 -30.30 56.34 56.35
N MET A 196 -29.81 56.63 57.55
CA MET A 196 -30.61 56.58 58.77
C MET A 196 -31.13 57.99 59.03
N ASN A 197 -32.44 58.18 58.95
CA ASN A 197 -33.11 59.36 59.50
C ASN A 197 -33.15 59.22 61.02
N PHE A 198 -32.70 60.24 61.73
CA PHE A 198 -33.02 60.44 63.15
C PHE A 198 -34.00 61.61 63.25
N SER A 199 -35.13 61.36 63.89
CA SER A 199 -36.09 62.37 64.32
C SER A 199 -35.54 63.10 65.55
N GLY A 200 -35.54 64.42 65.48
CA GLY A 200 -35.30 65.37 66.55
C GLY A 200 -35.63 66.76 66.04
#